data_AF-A0A7V9WKV6-F1
#
_entry.id   AF-A0A7V9WKV6-F1
#
_cell.length_a   1.000
_cell.length_b   1.000
_cell.length_c   1.000
_cell.angle_alpha   90.00
_cell.angle_beta   90.00
_cell.angle_gamma   90.00
#
_symmetry.space_group_name_H-M   'P 1'
#
loop_
_entity.id
_entity.type
_entity.pdbx_description
1 polymer ?
#
loop_
_entity_poly.entity_id
_entity_poly.type
_entity_poly.pdbx_seq_one_letter_code
_entity_poly.pdbx_strand_id
1 'polypeptide(L)'
;MRWWGWGEDAGAIGLPDAAGAMLRSELGLNGSERGERVALVQVALPQPSLGPAVQRQLAAAVGEDGVRKDHLSRVSHAAGKSYPDLVRLRAGDASTAPDAVVAPSSAEQIAAVLG
;
A
#
# COMPACT_ATOMS: atom_id res chain seq x y z
N MET A 1 -4.09 3.80 7.39
CA MET A 1 -4.46 4.31 6.04
C MET A 1 -4.79 3.17 5.10
N ARG A 2 -5.69 3.40 4.13
CA ARG A 2 -6.04 2.45 3.06
C ARG A 2 -4.83 2.20 2.15
N TRP A 3 -4.52 0.92 1.89
CA TRP A 3 -3.49 0.57 0.89
C TRP A 3 -3.91 1.02 -0.52
N TRP A 4 -5.18 0.85 -0.87
CA TRP A 4 -5.79 1.13 -2.17
C TRP A 4 -6.33 2.56 -2.33
N GLY A 5 -6.07 3.49 -1.42
CA GLY A 5 -6.64 4.85 -1.50
C GLY A 5 -6.13 5.81 -0.42
N TRP A 6 -6.86 6.91 -0.24
CA TRP A 6 -6.55 7.95 0.74
C TRP A 6 -7.33 7.78 2.03
N GLY A 7 -6.80 8.23 3.16
CA GLY A 7 -7.49 8.20 4.45
C GLY A 7 -7.67 6.80 5.04
N GLU A 8 -8.58 6.70 6.00
CA GLU A 8 -8.88 5.48 6.76
C GLU A 8 -10.29 4.98 6.47
N ASP A 9 -10.55 3.70 6.74
CA ASP A 9 -11.86 3.09 6.46
C ASP A 9 -12.96 3.63 7.38
N ALA A 10 -12.63 3.97 8.63
CA ALA A 10 -13.57 4.49 9.62
C ALA A 10 -14.22 5.84 9.23
N GLY A 11 -13.61 6.58 8.29
CA GLY A 11 -14.11 7.89 7.81
C GLY A 11 -14.76 7.85 6.43
N ALA A 12 -15.05 6.67 5.87
CA ALA A 12 -15.58 6.56 4.52
C ALA A 12 -17.06 6.99 4.46
N ILE A 13 -17.33 8.15 3.89
CA ILE A 13 -18.70 8.61 3.60
C ILE A 13 -19.13 7.98 2.27
N GLY A 14 -20.29 7.32 2.27
CA GLY A 14 -20.92 6.83 1.05
C GLY A 14 -21.26 7.97 0.10
N LEU A 15 -21.30 7.70 -1.20
CA LEU A 15 -21.69 8.71 -2.19
C LEU A 15 -23.19 9.02 -2.02
N PRO A 16 -23.60 10.27 -1.69
CA PRO A 16 -25.01 10.61 -1.58
C PRO A 16 -25.72 10.50 -2.93
N ASP A 17 -27.01 10.16 -2.92
CA ASP A 17 -27.79 9.94 -4.15
C ASP A 17 -27.80 11.13 -5.09
N ALA A 18 -27.95 12.35 -4.54
CA ALA A 18 -27.93 13.59 -5.33
C ALA A 18 -26.58 13.81 -6.03
N ALA A 19 -25.47 13.52 -5.34
CA ALA A 19 -24.14 13.59 -5.94
C ALA A 19 -23.95 12.51 -7.02
N GLY A 20 -24.48 11.30 -6.78
CA GLY A 20 -24.49 10.23 -7.77
C GLY A 20 -25.28 10.58 -9.03
N ALA A 21 -26.44 11.23 -8.89
CA ALA A 21 -27.26 11.68 -10.01
C ALA A 21 -26.55 12.76 -10.84
N MET A 22 -25.94 13.74 -10.18
CA MET A 22 -25.14 14.77 -10.83
C MET A 22 -24.00 14.15 -11.65
N LEU A 23 -23.20 13.26 -11.05
CA LEU A 23 -22.08 12.61 -11.75
C LEU A 23 -22.52 11.83 -12.98
N ARG A 24 -23.66 11.11 -12.93
CA ARG A 24 -24.19 10.39 -14.09
C ARG A 24 -24.57 11.31 -15.23
N SER A 25 -25.20 12.44 -14.91
CA SER A 25 -25.58 13.46 -15.89
C SER A 25 -24.36 14.10 -16.55
N GLU A 26 -23.42 14.61 -15.76
CA GLU A 26 -22.26 15.37 -16.25
C GLU A 26 -21.26 14.49 -17.02
N LEU A 27 -21.08 13.24 -16.62
CA LEU A 27 -20.11 12.33 -17.22
C LEU A 27 -20.73 11.37 -18.25
N GLY A 28 -22.05 11.47 -18.52
CA GLY A 28 -22.76 10.58 -19.44
C GLY A 28 -22.70 9.10 -19.05
N LEU A 29 -22.65 8.81 -17.75
CA LEU A 29 -22.50 7.43 -17.24
C LEU A 29 -23.86 6.72 -17.29
N ASN A 30 -23.99 5.79 -18.24
CA ASN A 30 -25.23 5.06 -18.49
C ASN A 30 -25.29 3.69 -17.78
N GLY A 31 -24.22 3.31 -17.06
CA GLY A 31 -24.07 2.01 -16.41
C GLY A 31 -23.68 2.11 -14.94
N SER A 32 -23.86 1.00 -14.23
CA SER A 32 -23.49 0.85 -12.81
C SER A 32 -22.20 0.07 -12.59
N GLU A 33 -21.49 -0.31 -13.66
CA GLU A 33 -20.29 -1.13 -13.57
C GLU A 33 -19.15 -0.35 -12.92
N ARG A 34 -19.00 -0.59 -11.63
CA ARG A 34 -17.85 -0.16 -10.84
C ARG A 34 -16.78 -1.22 -11.02
N GLY A 35 -15.63 -0.84 -11.57
CA GLY A 35 -14.44 -1.68 -11.48
C GLY A 35 -14.14 -2.00 -10.02
N GLU A 36 -14.22 -3.28 -9.64
CA GLU A 36 -13.82 -3.71 -8.32
C GLU A 36 -12.30 -3.72 -8.22
N ARG A 37 -11.80 -3.32 -7.05
CA ARG A 37 -10.38 -3.47 -6.74
C ARG A 37 -10.09 -4.93 -6.46
N VAL A 38 -8.89 -5.38 -6.82
CA VAL A 38 -8.36 -6.68 -6.39
C VAL A 38 -8.32 -6.74 -4.85
N ALA A 39 -8.64 -7.90 -4.27
CA ALA A 39 -8.54 -8.10 -2.83
C ALA A 39 -7.08 -8.02 -2.39
N LEU A 40 -6.80 -7.52 -1.19
CA LEU A 40 -5.42 -7.33 -0.71
C LEU A 40 -4.56 -8.60 -0.86
N VAL A 41 -5.11 -9.75 -0.48
CA VAL A 41 -4.41 -11.05 -0.55
C VAL A 41 -4.05 -11.50 -1.96
N GLN A 42 -4.70 -10.93 -2.98
CA GLN A 42 -4.48 -11.23 -4.39
C GLN A 42 -3.57 -10.21 -5.08
N VAL A 43 -3.11 -9.17 -4.38
CA VAL A 43 -2.16 -8.21 -4.94
C VAL A 43 -0.84 -8.93 -5.19
N ALA A 44 -0.33 -8.86 -6.42
CA ALA A 44 0.91 -9.50 -6.79
C ALA A 44 2.10 -8.73 -6.22
N LEU A 45 2.96 -9.45 -5.48
CA LEU A 45 4.23 -8.94 -4.97
C LEU A 45 5.39 -9.66 -5.67
N PRO A 46 6.52 -8.96 -5.91
CA PRO A 46 7.75 -9.63 -6.32
C PRO A 46 8.24 -10.58 -5.21
N GLN A 47 8.96 -11.63 -5.61
CA GLN A 47 9.67 -12.48 -4.68
C GLN A 47 10.77 -11.67 -3.97
N PRO A 48 10.85 -11.68 -2.63
CA PRO A 48 11.89 -10.95 -1.93
C PRO A 48 13.29 -11.41 -2.33
N SER A 49 14.17 -10.45 -2.63
CA SER A 49 15.59 -10.71 -2.96
C SER A 49 16.53 -10.52 -1.77
N LEU A 50 16.03 -9.95 -0.67
CA LEU A 50 16.79 -9.64 0.54
C LEU A 50 17.39 -10.87 1.22
N GLY A 51 18.72 -10.98 1.21
CA GLY A 51 19.44 -12.14 1.75
C GLY A 51 19.40 -12.26 3.28
N PRO A 52 19.58 -13.48 3.84
CA PRO A 52 19.48 -13.72 5.29
C PRO A 52 20.47 -12.93 6.14
N ALA A 53 21.65 -12.59 5.60
CA ALA A 53 22.66 -11.80 6.32
C ALA A 53 22.16 -10.37 6.56
N VAL A 54 21.63 -9.72 5.52
CA VAL A 54 21.07 -8.36 5.60
C VAL A 54 19.84 -8.35 6.52
N GLN A 55 19.00 -9.38 6.45
CA GLN A 55 17.85 -9.49 7.36
C GLN A 55 18.28 -9.50 8.84
N ARG A 56 19.33 -10.26 9.19
CA ARG A 56 19.86 -10.27 10.56
C ARG A 56 20.47 -8.94 10.97
N GLN A 57 21.15 -8.24 10.05
CA GLN A 57 21.71 -6.91 10.33
C GLN A 57 20.61 -5.88 10.62
N LEU A 58 19.56 -5.87 9.79
CA LEU A 58 18.40 -4.99 10.00
C LEU A 58 17.71 -5.30 11.33
N ALA A 59 17.47 -6.58 11.63
CA ALA A 59 16.88 -6.98 12.90
C ALA A 59 17.78 -6.64 14.11
N ALA A 60 19.10 -6.72 13.98
CA ALA A 60 20.02 -6.27 15.02
C ALA A 60 19.98 -4.75 15.24
N ALA A 61 19.73 -3.98 14.17
CA ALA A 61 19.64 -2.52 14.24
C ALA A 61 18.33 -2.02 14.88
N VAL A 62 17.19 -2.62 14.55
CA VAL A 62 15.85 -2.11 14.96
C VAL A 62 15.02 -3.07 15.82
N GLY A 63 15.53 -4.27 16.11
CA GLY A 63 14.78 -5.38 16.69
C GLY A 63 13.97 -6.16 15.65
N GLU A 64 13.60 -7.40 15.98
CA GLU A 64 12.80 -8.27 15.08
C GLU A 64 11.46 -7.63 14.69
N ASP A 65 10.77 -7.00 15.64
CA ASP A 65 9.47 -6.33 15.40
C ASP A 65 9.60 -5.08 14.50
N GLY A 66 10.82 -4.53 14.39
CA GLY A 66 11.13 -3.38 13.54
C GLY A 66 11.28 -3.75 12.06
N VAL A 67 11.31 -5.04 11.70
CA VAL A 67 11.47 -5.52 10.32
C VAL A 67 10.23 -6.27 9.86
N ARG A 68 9.43 -5.63 9.01
CA ARG A 68 8.18 -6.19 8.49
C ARG A 68 8.34 -6.71 7.07
N LYS A 69 8.02 -7.98 6.87
CA LYS A 69 8.04 -8.69 5.56
C LYS A 69 6.67 -9.19 5.12
N ASP A 70 5.64 -8.94 5.93
CA ASP A 70 4.29 -9.40 5.64
C ASP A 70 3.69 -8.70 4.42
N HIS A 71 2.68 -9.35 3.85
CA HIS A 71 2.06 -8.93 2.60
C HIS A 71 1.47 -7.51 2.67
N LEU A 72 0.74 -7.19 3.75
CA LEU A 72 0.11 -5.88 3.92
C LEU A 72 1.16 -4.77 4.01
N SER A 73 2.22 -4.97 4.80
CA SER A 73 3.30 -4.01 4.93
C SER A 73 3.96 -3.72 3.59
N ARG A 74 4.29 -4.76 2.81
CA ARG A 74 4.92 -4.60 1.50
C ARG A 74 4.01 -3.91 0.49
N VAL A 75 2.74 -4.31 0.40
CA VAL A 75 1.76 -3.66 -0.50
C VAL A 75 1.53 -2.19 -0.13
N SER A 76 1.43 -1.89 1.17
CA SER A 76 1.14 -0.53 1.65
C SER A 76 2.29 0.46 1.41
N HIS A 77 3.50 -0.04 1.18
CA HIS A 77 4.70 0.75 0.90
C HIS A 77 5.19 0.59 -0.55
N ALA A 78 4.39 -0.01 -1.43
CA ALA A 78 4.80 -0.25 -2.83
C ALA A 78 4.65 0.98 -3.74
N ALA A 79 3.73 1.90 -3.42
CA ALA A 79 3.49 3.09 -4.22
C ALA A 79 2.91 4.24 -3.39
N GLY A 80 2.93 5.44 -3.98
CA GLY A 80 2.33 6.64 -3.39
C GLY A 80 0.80 6.68 -3.56
N LYS A 81 0.26 7.90 -3.50
CA LYS A 81 -1.18 8.17 -3.68
C LYS A 81 -1.45 9.01 -4.91
N SER A 82 -0.63 8.90 -5.95
CA SER A 82 -0.95 9.49 -7.25
C SER A 82 -2.07 8.69 -7.93
N TYR A 83 -2.76 9.29 -8.91
CA TYR A 83 -3.75 8.56 -9.72
C TYR A 83 -3.18 7.27 -10.36
N PRO A 84 -2.05 7.30 -11.10
CA PRO A 84 -1.51 6.09 -11.72
C PRO A 84 -1.08 5.03 -10.69
N ASP A 85 -0.55 5.44 -9.53
CA ASP A 85 -0.21 4.49 -8.46
C ASP A 85 -1.43 3.73 -7.95
N LEU A 86 -2.52 4.46 -7.72
CA LEU A 86 -3.73 3.86 -7.18
C LEU A 86 -4.49 3.03 -8.20
N VAL A 87 -4.43 3.38 -9.48
CA VAL A 87 -4.97 2.52 -10.55
C VAL A 87 -4.21 1.20 -10.61
N ARG A 88 -2.87 1.24 -10.63
CA ARG A 88 -2.02 0.03 -10.62
C ARG A 88 -2.26 -0.84 -9.38
N LEU A 89 -2.20 -0.25 -8.19
CA LEU A 89 -2.45 -0.98 -6.95
C LEU A 89 -3.84 -1.61 -6.92
N ARG A 90 -4.89 -0.88 -7.34
CA ARG A 90 -6.26 -1.44 -7.40
C ARG A 90 -6.42 -2.56 -8.42
N ALA A 91 -5.60 -2.56 -9.48
CA ALA A 91 -5.49 -3.66 -10.43
C ALA A 91 -4.65 -4.84 -9.92
N GLY A 92 -4.09 -4.76 -8.70
CA GLY A 92 -3.30 -5.81 -8.10
C GLY A 92 -1.81 -5.78 -8.45
N ASP A 93 -1.31 -4.70 -9.06
CA ASP A 93 0.09 -4.54 -9.39
C ASP A 93 0.84 -3.79 -8.27
N ALA A 94 1.64 -4.53 -7.49
CA ALA A 94 2.62 -3.99 -6.55
C ALA A 94 4.05 -4.42 -6.92
N SER A 95 4.36 -4.45 -8.22
CA SER A 95 5.69 -4.80 -8.76
C SER A 95 6.84 -3.96 -8.19
N THR A 96 6.57 -2.74 -7.72
CA THR A 96 7.54 -1.84 -7.08
C THR A 96 7.64 -2.00 -5.56
N ALA A 97 7.01 -3.03 -4.98
CA ALA A 97 7.03 -3.26 -3.55
C ALA A 97 8.44 -3.51 -3.00
N PRO A 98 8.77 -2.98 -1.82
CA PRO A 98 10.02 -3.30 -1.16
C PRO A 98 10.07 -4.77 -0.71
N ASP A 99 11.27 -5.29 -0.50
CA ASP A 99 11.47 -6.63 0.07
C ASP A 99 11.10 -6.70 1.56
N ALA A 100 11.37 -5.61 2.29
CA ALA A 100 11.04 -5.44 3.69
C ALA A 100 10.78 -3.96 4.01
N VAL A 101 10.01 -3.71 5.07
CA VAL A 101 9.77 -2.38 5.64
C VAL A 101 10.46 -2.32 7.00
N VAL A 102 11.37 -1.37 7.17
CA VAL A 102 12.15 -1.18 8.41
C VAL A 102 11.62 0.06 9.14
N ALA A 103 11.33 -0.09 10.43
CA ALA A 103 10.70 0.94 11.24
C ALA A 103 11.58 1.29 12.47
N PRO A 104 12.64 2.09 12.27
CA PRO A 104 13.46 2.56 13.38
C PRO A 104 12.67 3.53 14.27
N SER A 105 12.91 3.48 15.58
CA SER A 105 12.25 4.31 16.59
C SER A 105 13.14 5.44 17.14
N SER A 106 14.41 5.51 16.72
CA SER A 106 15.36 6.54 17.15
C SER A 106 16.33 6.94 16.04
N ALA A 107 17.03 8.06 16.23
CA ALA A 107 18.06 8.53 15.30
C ALA A 107 19.25 7.55 15.23
N GLU A 108 19.60 6.93 16.36
CA GLU A 108 20.66 5.93 16.45
C GLU A 108 20.29 4.67 15.65
N GLN A 109 19.03 4.25 15.71
CA GLN A 109 18.55 3.14 14.89
C GLN A 109 18.52 3.49 13.40
N ILE A 110 18.14 4.72 13.04
CA ILE A 110 18.24 5.19 11.65
C ILE A 110 19.70 5.11 11.17
N ALA A 111 20.65 5.61 11.98
CA ALA A 111 22.07 5.54 11.65
C ALA A 111 22.56 4.08 11.51
N ALA A 112 22.12 3.18 12.39
CA ALA A 112 22.47 1.76 12.33
C ALA A 112 21.89 1.03 11.11
N VAL A 113 20.77 1.50 10.54
CA VAL A 113 20.19 0.95 9.30
C VAL A 113 20.93 1.46 8.06
N LEU A 114 21.47 2.68 8.10
CA LEU A 114 22.15 3.34 6.96
C LEU A 114 23.66 3.09 6.90
N GLY A 115 24.29 2.68 8.02
CA GLY A 115 25.73 2.39 8.14
C GLY A 115 26.08 0.95 7.80
#